data_AF-A0A9Q3Q2Y3-F1
#
_entry.id   AF-A0A9Q3Q2Y3-F1
#
_cell.length_a   1.000
_cell.length_b   1.000
_cell.length_c   1.000
_cell.angle_alpha   90.00
_cell.angle_beta   90.00
_cell.angle_gamma   90.00
#
_symmetry.space_group_name_H-M   'P 1'
#
loop_
_entity.id
_entity.type
_entity.pdbx_description
1 polymer ?
#
loop_
_entity_poly.entity_id
_entity_poly.type
_entity_poly.pdbx_seq_one_letter_code
_entity_poly.pdbx_strand_id
1 'polypeptide(L)'
;MELIDYIDGLFIDVPSIPDYWITARLNKEFKGHASRWYTEMKEIHGRRNWPWWKSQIIQNYSNGTWIWQKNMSFENDKYSVDKDPYEWCLRQSRRLKVIDPQMKTQMRNHKILTQIPGELEHSVKCRCNQNCTLDYIANTLHYVRKRTNIGKFTPYRSSSLKKKQPFRVEFKDKPK
;
A
#
# COMPACT_ATOMS: atom_id res chain seq x y z
N MET A 1 -7.83 -4.31 -9.88
CA MET A 1 -7.31 -5.53 -9.20
C MET A 1 -8.42 -6.25 -8.46
N GLU A 2 -9.19 -5.62 -7.57
CA GLU A 2 -10.29 -6.33 -6.86
C GLU A 2 -11.34 -6.97 -7.79
N LEU A 3 -11.72 -6.30 -8.89
CA LEU A 3 -12.60 -6.89 -9.91
C LEU A 3 -11.97 -8.11 -10.62
N ILE A 4 -10.67 -8.05 -10.91
CA ILE A 4 -9.95 -9.15 -11.56
C ILE A 4 -9.81 -10.32 -10.60
N ASP A 5 -9.38 -10.06 -9.36
CA ASP A 5 -9.26 -11.05 -8.29
C ASP A 5 -10.62 -11.72 -7.99
N TYR A 6 -11.72 -10.97 -8.03
CA TYR A 6 -13.08 -11.50 -7.86
C TYR A 6 -13.48 -12.44 -9.00
N ILE A 7 -13.31 -12.01 -10.26
CA ILE A 7 -13.68 -12.85 -11.41
C ILE A 7 -12.77 -14.08 -11.47
N ASP A 8 -11.46 -13.94 -11.21
CA ASP A 8 -10.54 -15.07 -11.11
C ASP A 8 -10.96 -16.05 -9.99
N GLY A 9 -11.38 -15.55 -8.84
CA GLY A 9 -11.92 -16.37 -7.75
C GLY A 9 -13.15 -17.17 -8.17
N LEU A 10 -14.07 -16.56 -8.93
CA LEU A 10 -15.23 -17.27 -9.46
C LEU A 10 -14.83 -18.43 -10.38
N PHE A 11 -13.78 -18.29 -11.18
CA PHE A 11 -13.28 -19.38 -12.04
C PHE A 11 -12.68 -20.55 -11.24
N ILE A 12 -12.22 -20.30 -10.01
CA ILE A 12 -11.76 -21.37 -9.10
C ILE A 12 -12.96 -22.17 -8.60
N ASP A 13 -14.04 -21.50 -8.25
CA ASP A 13 -15.23 -22.12 -7.65
C ASP A 13 -16.18 -22.73 -8.69
N VAL A 14 -16.23 -22.17 -9.91
CA VAL A 14 -17.12 -22.57 -11.01
C VAL A 14 -16.28 -22.88 -12.25
N PRO A 15 -16.07 -24.17 -12.59
CA PRO A 15 -15.18 -24.58 -13.68
C PRO A 15 -15.61 -24.11 -15.08
N SER A 16 -16.89 -23.74 -15.26
CA SER A 16 -17.43 -23.34 -16.55
C SER A 16 -18.38 -22.16 -16.42
N ILE A 17 -17.81 -20.96 -16.31
CA ILE A 17 -18.57 -19.71 -16.33
C ILE A 17 -18.77 -19.29 -17.79
N PRO A 18 -20.03 -19.08 -18.24
CA PRO A 18 -20.26 -18.58 -19.58
C PRO A 18 -19.76 -17.15 -19.78
N ASP A 19 -19.14 -16.86 -20.92
CA ASP A 19 -18.57 -15.54 -21.25
C ASP A 19 -19.58 -14.38 -21.16
N TYR A 20 -20.87 -14.64 -21.41
CA TYR A 20 -21.91 -13.61 -21.33
C TYR A 20 -22.12 -13.08 -19.90
N TRP A 21 -21.91 -13.91 -18.87
CA TRP A 21 -21.98 -13.48 -17.47
C TRP A 21 -20.88 -12.47 -17.14
N ILE A 22 -19.69 -12.73 -17.67
CA ILE A 22 -18.50 -11.89 -17.49
C ILE A 22 -18.74 -10.55 -18.18
N THR A 23 -19.24 -10.61 -19.41
CA THR A 23 -19.62 -9.43 -20.20
C THR A 23 -20.68 -8.57 -19.48
N ALA A 24 -21.71 -9.20 -18.91
CA ALA A 24 -22.74 -8.50 -18.14
C ALA A 24 -22.20 -7.90 -16.84
N ARG A 25 -21.28 -8.59 -16.15
CA ARG A 25 -20.65 -8.08 -14.94
C ARG A 25 -19.74 -6.89 -15.22
N LEU A 26 -18.91 -6.95 -16.26
CA LEU A 26 -18.03 -5.85 -16.66
C LEU A 26 -18.84 -4.58 -16.98
N ASN A 27 -19.97 -4.73 -17.67
CA ASN A 27 -20.92 -3.64 -17.92
C ASN A 27 -21.43 -2.96 -16.65
N LYS A 28 -21.67 -3.73 -15.57
CA LYS A 28 -22.16 -3.20 -14.29
C LYS A 28 -21.06 -2.52 -13.47
N GLU A 29 -19.84 -3.03 -13.53
CA GLU A 29 -18.72 -2.60 -12.70
C GLU A 29 -18.01 -1.37 -13.27
N PHE A 30 -17.90 -1.28 -14.59
CA PHE A 30 -17.31 -0.11 -15.22
C PHE A 30 -18.26 1.09 -15.17
N LYS A 31 -17.74 2.22 -14.69
CA LYS A 31 -18.46 3.49 -14.58
C LYS A 31 -17.67 4.60 -15.25
N GLY A 32 -18.38 5.62 -15.76
CA GLY A 32 -17.76 6.80 -16.39
C GLY A 32 -16.86 6.44 -17.57
N HIS A 33 -15.63 6.94 -17.57
CA HIS A 33 -14.66 6.72 -18.65
C HIS A 33 -14.38 5.23 -18.91
N ALA A 34 -14.38 4.38 -17.87
CA ALA A 34 -14.15 2.95 -18.04
C ALA A 34 -15.31 2.24 -18.74
N SER A 35 -16.55 2.70 -18.53
CA SER A 35 -17.73 2.15 -19.20
C SER A 35 -17.68 2.47 -20.69
N ARG A 36 -17.31 3.71 -21.04
CA ARG A 36 -17.15 4.12 -22.44
C ARG A 36 -16.07 3.30 -23.15
N TRP A 37 -14.88 3.18 -22.55
CA TRP A 37 -13.81 2.34 -23.09
C TRP A 37 -14.25 0.89 -23.30
N TYR A 38 -14.98 0.32 -22.35
CA TYR A 38 -15.47 -1.05 -22.45
C TYR A 38 -16.46 -1.24 -23.62
N THR A 39 -17.40 -0.30 -23.80
CA THR A 39 -18.37 -0.32 -24.90
C THR A 39 -17.67 -0.22 -26.26
N GLU A 40 -16.73 0.73 -26.41
CA GLU A 40 -15.93 0.89 -27.64
C GLU A 40 -15.12 -0.38 -27.96
N MET A 41 -14.44 -0.97 -26.96
CA MET A 41 -13.69 -2.22 -27.14
C MET A 41 -14.60 -3.40 -27.53
N LYS A 42 -15.80 -3.46 -26.96
CA LYS A 42 -16.78 -4.51 -27.26
C LYS A 42 -17.36 -4.38 -28.67
N GLU A 43 -17.57 -3.16 -29.15
CA GLU A 43 -18.01 -2.90 -30.53
C GLU A 43 -16.94 -3.32 -31.55
N ILE A 44 -15.67 -3.02 -31.29
CA ILE A 44 -14.56 -3.34 -32.19
C ILE A 44 -14.25 -4.85 -32.20
N HIS A 45 -14.14 -5.47 -31.03
CA HIS A 45 -13.62 -6.84 -30.91
C HIS A 45 -14.70 -7.91 -30.69
N GLY A 46 -15.95 -7.51 -30.49
CA GLY A 46 -17.08 -8.40 -30.26
C GLY A 46 -17.05 -9.09 -28.89
N ARG A 47 -17.67 -10.28 -28.81
CA ARG A 47 -17.64 -11.11 -27.60
C ARG A 47 -16.30 -11.85 -27.50
N ARG A 48 -15.62 -11.69 -26.36
CA ARG A 48 -14.33 -12.31 -26.05
C ARG A 48 -14.36 -12.95 -24.67
N ASN A 49 -13.50 -13.93 -24.48
CA ASN A 49 -13.37 -14.67 -23.22
C ASN A 49 -12.66 -13.84 -22.14
N TRP A 50 -12.76 -14.29 -20.89
CA TRP A 50 -12.18 -13.58 -19.75
C TRP A 50 -10.66 -13.36 -19.81
N PRO A 51 -9.83 -14.35 -20.19
CA PRO A 51 -8.39 -14.14 -20.29
C PRO A 51 -8.03 -12.97 -21.22
N TRP A 52 -8.75 -12.81 -22.33
CA TRP A 52 -8.57 -11.68 -23.24
C TRP A 52 -9.02 -10.36 -22.61
N TRP A 53 -10.21 -10.31 -21.98
CA TRP A 53 -10.66 -9.09 -21.30
C TRP A 53 -9.71 -8.67 -20.18
N LYS A 54 -9.23 -9.63 -19.40
CA LYS A 54 -8.25 -9.40 -18.34
C LYS A 54 -6.97 -8.77 -18.89
N SER A 55 -6.44 -9.27 -20.01
CA SER A 55 -5.23 -8.69 -20.61
C SER A 55 -5.45 -7.26 -21.08
N GLN A 56 -6.60 -6.97 -21.71
CA GLN A 56 -6.94 -5.60 -22.15
C GLN A 56 -7.13 -4.64 -20.98
N ILE A 57 -7.79 -5.08 -19.89
CA ILE A 57 -7.95 -4.28 -18.68
C ILE A 57 -6.59 -3.96 -18.07
N ILE A 58 -5.70 -4.96 -17.98
CA ILE A 58 -4.34 -4.76 -17.46
C ILE A 58 -3.57 -3.81 -18.38
N GLN A 59 -3.65 -3.96 -19.70
CA GLN A 59 -2.94 -3.10 -20.64
C GLN A 59 -3.41 -1.65 -20.56
N ASN A 60 -4.73 -1.42 -20.47
CA ASN A 60 -5.29 -0.07 -20.47
C ASN A 60 -5.15 0.64 -19.12
N TYR A 61 -5.22 -0.09 -18.00
CA TYR A 61 -5.26 0.50 -16.66
C TYR A 61 -4.02 0.24 -15.80
N SER A 62 -3.10 -0.62 -16.23
CA SER A 62 -1.83 -0.89 -15.54
C SER A 62 -0.65 -0.33 -16.34
N ASN A 63 -0.74 0.92 -16.78
CA ASN A 63 0.38 1.63 -17.39
C ASN A 63 1.56 1.76 -16.40
N GLY A 64 2.80 1.74 -16.90
CA GLY A 64 4.02 1.89 -16.11
C GLY A 64 4.02 3.11 -15.19
N THR A 65 3.43 4.23 -15.60
CA THR A 65 3.25 5.42 -14.74
C THR A 65 2.37 5.12 -13.53
N TRP A 66 1.29 4.35 -13.69
CA TRP A 66 0.40 3.98 -12.60
C TRP A 66 1.07 2.99 -11.64
N ILE A 67 1.80 2.01 -12.18
CA ILE A 67 2.62 1.08 -11.37
C ILE A 67 3.66 1.86 -10.55
N TRP A 68 4.34 2.83 -11.18
CA TRP A 68 5.28 3.71 -10.50
C TRP A 68 4.60 4.53 -9.39
N GLN A 69 3.44 5.11 -9.64
CA GLN A 69 2.66 5.82 -8.60
C GLN A 69 2.27 4.89 -7.44
N LYS A 70 1.92 3.63 -7.73
CA LYS A 70 1.63 2.62 -6.69
C LYS A 70 2.88 2.26 -5.90
N ASN A 71 4.04 2.14 -6.55
CA ASN A 71 5.31 1.92 -5.87
C ASN A 71 5.69 3.09 -4.97
N MET A 72 5.58 4.33 -5.45
CA MET A 72 5.77 5.54 -4.63
C MET A 72 4.79 5.60 -3.46
N SER A 73 3.53 5.23 -3.68
CA SER A 73 2.52 5.16 -2.61
C SER A 73 2.85 4.11 -1.57
N PHE A 74 3.47 2.99 -1.97
CA PHE A 74 3.94 1.96 -1.05
C PHE A 74 5.12 2.46 -0.21
N GLU A 75 6.14 3.04 -0.85
CA GLU A 75 7.36 3.53 -0.19
C GLU A 75 7.13 4.71 0.77
N ASN A 76 6.18 5.59 0.44
CA ASN A 76 5.87 6.77 1.26
C ASN A 76 4.94 6.47 2.44
N ASP A 77 4.17 5.38 2.39
CA ASP A 77 3.15 5.05 3.41
C ASP A 77 3.72 4.16 4.52
N LYS A 78 4.74 4.66 5.22
CA LYS A 78 5.32 3.99 6.40
C LYS A 78 4.28 3.80 7.50
N TYR A 79 4.43 2.73 8.28
CA TYR A 79 3.54 2.47 9.41
C TYR A 79 3.69 3.56 10.49
N SER A 80 2.57 3.96 11.08
CA SER A 80 2.53 4.83 12.27
C SER A 80 1.53 4.27 13.28
N VAL A 81 1.75 4.55 14.57
CA VAL A 81 0.96 3.98 15.68
C VAL A 81 -0.51 4.42 15.63
N ASP A 82 -0.79 5.55 14.98
CA ASP A 82 -2.15 6.08 14.81
C ASP A 82 -2.98 5.27 13.81
N LYS A 83 -2.34 4.53 12.89
CA LYS A 83 -3.02 3.73 11.88
C LYS A 83 -3.56 2.44 12.48
N ASP A 84 -4.68 1.96 11.95
CA ASP A 84 -5.13 0.61 12.25
C ASP A 84 -4.15 -0.42 11.62
N PRO A 85 -3.57 -1.34 12.42
CA PRO A 85 -2.61 -2.32 11.93
C PRO A 85 -3.16 -3.21 10.81
N TYR A 86 -4.40 -3.65 10.93
CA TYR A 86 -5.01 -4.58 9.97
C TYR A 86 -5.29 -3.88 8.66
N GLU A 87 -5.92 -2.70 8.72
CA GLU A 87 -6.22 -1.89 7.55
C GLU A 87 -4.93 -1.51 6.80
N TRP A 88 -3.90 -1.08 7.53
CA TRP A 88 -2.62 -0.71 6.93
C TRP A 88 -1.93 -1.92 6.29
N CYS A 89 -1.85 -3.07 6.97
CA CYS A 89 -1.25 -4.29 6.42
C CYS A 89 -1.99 -4.77 5.15
N LEU A 90 -3.32 -4.77 5.17
CA LEU A 90 -4.15 -5.13 4.01
C LEU A 90 -3.90 -4.18 2.85
N ARG A 91 -3.87 -2.87 3.10
CA ARG A 91 -3.61 -1.85 2.07
C ARG A 91 -2.24 -2.03 1.42
N GLN A 92 -1.19 -2.26 2.21
CA GLN A 92 0.16 -2.49 1.67
C GLN A 92 0.25 -3.80 0.88
N SER A 93 -0.39 -4.87 1.36
CA SER A 93 -0.45 -6.14 0.63
C SER A 93 -1.15 -5.98 -0.72
N ARG A 94 -2.25 -5.23 -0.79
CA ARG A 94 -2.94 -4.93 -2.06
C ARG A 94 -2.06 -4.13 -3.02
N ARG A 95 -1.29 -3.14 -2.54
CA ARG A 95 -0.35 -2.37 -3.38
C ARG A 95 0.76 -3.26 -3.95
N LEU A 96 1.35 -4.14 -3.13
CA LEU A 96 2.39 -5.03 -3.60
C LEU A 96 1.89 -6.05 -4.62
N LYS A 97 0.66 -6.57 -4.46
CA LYS A 97 0.00 -7.40 -5.48
C LYS A 97 -0.12 -6.69 -6.82
N VAL A 98 -0.41 -5.40 -6.78
CA VAL A 98 -0.54 -4.56 -7.98
C VAL A 98 0.81 -4.33 -8.65
N ILE A 99 1.84 -4.01 -7.86
CA ILE A 99 3.18 -3.71 -8.35
C ILE A 99 3.85 -4.95 -8.95
N ASP A 100 3.72 -6.08 -8.27
CA ASP A 100 4.28 -7.36 -8.69
C ASP A 100 3.30 -8.51 -8.36
N PRO A 101 2.45 -8.91 -9.33
CA PRO A 101 1.50 -9.99 -9.14
C PRO A 101 2.17 -11.36 -8.90
N GLN A 102 3.40 -11.57 -9.38
CA GLN A 102 4.12 -12.84 -9.27
C GLN A 102 4.92 -12.94 -7.95
N MET A 103 4.93 -11.88 -7.14
CA MET A 103 5.62 -11.85 -5.86
C MET A 103 5.05 -12.89 -4.89
N LYS A 104 5.92 -13.79 -4.44
CA LYS A 104 5.61 -14.76 -3.37
C LYS A 104 5.10 -14.06 -2.11
N THR A 105 4.14 -14.67 -1.43
CA THR A 105 3.53 -14.15 -0.20
C THR A 105 4.58 -13.84 0.88
N GLN A 106 5.60 -14.67 1.05
CA GLN A 106 6.70 -14.44 2.00
C GLN A 106 7.47 -13.16 1.68
N MET A 107 7.81 -12.94 0.41
CA MET A 107 8.53 -11.75 -0.04
C MET A 107 7.67 -10.50 0.15
N ARG A 108 6.37 -10.60 -0.10
CA ARG A 108 5.41 -9.53 0.14
C ARG A 108 5.36 -9.14 1.61
N ASN A 109 5.26 -10.12 2.50
CA ASN A 109 5.22 -9.91 3.94
C ASN A 109 6.54 -9.33 4.45
N HIS A 110 7.67 -9.79 3.92
CA HIS A 110 8.97 -9.19 4.21
C HIS A 110 9.04 -7.71 3.80
N LYS A 111 8.58 -7.36 2.60
CA LYS A 111 8.49 -5.95 2.16
C LYS A 111 7.56 -5.11 3.03
N ILE A 112 6.48 -5.66 3.56
CA ILE A 112 5.61 -4.94 4.50
C ILE A 112 6.34 -4.66 5.80
N LEU A 113 7.13 -5.62 6.31
CA LEU A 113 7.92 -5.42 7.52
C LEU A 113 8.99 -4.33 7.36
N THR A 114 9.58 -4.14 6.17
CA THR A 114 10.54 -3.05 5.92
C THR A 114 9.88 -1.66 5.86
N GLN A 115 8.55 -1.58 5.77
CA GLN A 115 7.80 -0.32 5.84
C GLN A 115 7.47 0.11 7.28
N ILE A 116 7.87 -0.68 8.28
CA ILE A 116 7.75 -0.33 9.69
C ILE A 116 9.02 0.42 10.10
N PRO A 117 8.92 1.62 10.71
CA PRO A 117 10.10 2.41 11.04
C PRO A 117 10.74 2.03 12.40
N GLY A 118 12.07 2.03 12.45
CA GLY A 118 12.86 2.20 13.67
C GLY A 118 12.66 1.13 14.74
N GLU A 119 12.45 1.55 16.00
CA GLU A 119 12.30 0.64 17.15
C GLU A 119 11.09 -0.31 17.04
N LEU A 120 10.04 0.11 16.32
CA LEU A 120 8.89 -0.75 16.00
C LEU A 120 9.29 -1.88 15.06
N GLU A 121 10.17 -1.60 14.10
CA GLU A 121 10.65 -2.58 13.13
C GLU A 121 11.36 -3.73 13.85
N HIS A 122 12.31 -3.41 14.73
CA HIS A 122 13.03 -4.41 15.51
C HIS A 122 12.08 -5.20 16.41
N SER A 123 11.18 -4.52 17.11
CA SER A 123 10.18 -5.14 17.98
C SER A 123 9.28 -6.12 17.24
N VAL A 124 8.84 -5.78 16.02
CA VAL A 124 7.97 -6.65 15.23
C VAL A 124 8.78 -7.78 14.58
N LYS A 125 9.94 -7.49 13.99
CA LYS A 125 10.79 -8.50 13.33
C LYS A 125 11.29 -9.57 14.28
N CYS A 126 11.65 -9.25 15.51
CA CYS A 126 12.05 -10.27 16.49
C CYS A 126 10.92 -11.24 16.85
N ARG A 127 9.66 -10.84 16.65
CA ARG A 127 8.47 -11.66 16.91
C ARG A 127 7.97 -12.36 15.66
N CYS A 128 8.29 -11.85 14.47
CA CYS A 128 7.90 -12.43 13.19
C CYS A 128 9.00 -13.31 12.58
N ASN A 129 8.70 -14.58 12.31
CA ASN A 129 9.55 -15.44 11.49
C ASN A 129 9.42 -15.14 9.98
N GLN A 130 10.30 -15.73 9.17
CA GLN A 130 10.34 -15.53 7.71
C GLN A 130 9.09 -16.06 6.97
N ASN A 131 8.26 -16.85 7.65
CA ASN A 131 7.03 -17.45 7.14
C ASN A 131 5.77 -16.81 7.77
N CYS A 132 5.90 -15.65 8.41
CA CYS A 132 4.78 -15.03 9.09
C CYS A 132 3.68 -14.67 8.11
N THR A 133 2.44 -14.97 8.49
CA THR A 133 1.25 -14.56 7.77
C THR A 133 1.00 -13.07 7.96
N LEU A 134 0.24 -12.47 7.04
CA LEU A 134 -0.13 -11.06 7.14
C LEU A 134 -0.90 -10.77 8.43
N ASP A 135 -1.80 -11.68 8.83
CA ASP A 135 -2.56 -11.58 10.07
C ASP A 135 -1.68 -11.61 11.30
N TYR A 136 -0.63 -12.45 11.29
CA TYR A 136 0.32 -12.49 12.40
C TYR A 136 1.10 -11.19 12.54
N ILE A 137 1.49 -10.57 11.42
CA ILE A 137 2.15 -9.25 11.41
C ILE A 137 1.20 -8.19 11.98
N ALA A 138 -0.06 -8.16 11.52
CA ALA A 138 -1.06 -7.20 11.99
C ALA A 138 -1.38 -7.37 13.49
N ASN A 139 -1.54 -8.61 13.96
CA ASN A 139 -1.70 -8.94 15.39
C ASN A 139 -0.51 -8.47 16.22
N THR A 140 0.72 -8.69 15.72
CA THR A 140 1.95 -8.27 16.39
C THR A 140 2.03 -6.75 16.49
N LEU A 141 1.70 -6.03 15.42
CA LEU A 141 1.62 -4.58 15.40
C LEU A 141 0.57 -4.05 16.39
N HIS A 142 -0.61 -4.65 16.42
CA HIS A 142 -1.67 -4.33 17.37
C HIS A 142 -1.23 -4.58 18.82
N TYR A 143 -0.54 -5.69 19.07
CA TYR A 143 0.03 -6.03 20.37
C TYR A 143 1.07 -5.01 20.83
N VAL A 144 2.04 -4.67 19.97
CA VAL A 144 3.09 -3.69 20.25
C VAL A 144 2.46 -2.31 20.50
N ARG A 145 1.49 -1.89 19.68
CA ARG A 145 0.71 -0.65 19.87
C ARG A 145 0.01 -0.58 21.23
N LYS A 146 -0.60 -1.68 21.69
CA LYS A 146 -1.33 -1.72 22.97
C LYS A 146 -0.41 -1.78 24.18
N ARG A 147 0.65 -2.58 24.12
CA ARG A 147 1.50 -2.88 25.30
C ARG A 147 2.75 -2.03 25.41
N THR A 148 3.18 -1.38 24.34
CA THR A 148 4.39 -0.56 24.34
C THR A 148 4.03 0.88 23.97
N ASN A 149 4.67 1.85 24.62
CA ASN A 149 4.61 3.25 24.20
C ASN A 149 5.58 3.56 23.04
N ILE A 150 6.17 2.51 22.44
CA ILE A 150 7.11 2.64 21.33
C ILE A 150 6.37 3.24 20.12
N GLY A 151 6.90 4.33 19.57
CA GLY A 151 6.31 5.05 18.44
C GLY A 151 5.14 5.98 18.78
N LYS A 152 4.68 6.06 20.06
CA LYS A 152 3.83 7.15 20.51
C LYS A 152 4.73 8.35 20.74
N PHE A 153 4.70 9.32 19.84
CA PHE A 153 5.43 10.57 20.04
C PHE A 153 4.96 11.21 21.36
N THR A 154 5.83 11.30 22.36
CA THR A 154 5.65 12.25 23.45
C THR A 154 5.98 13.63 22.87
N PRO A 155 5.04 14.59 22.77
CA PRO A 155 5.45 15.96 22.55
C PRO A 155 6.33 16.32 23.74
N TYR A 156 7.60 16.58 23.47
CA TYR A 156 8.57 17.02 24.45
C TYR A 156 7.95 18.21 25.19
N ARG A 157 7.68 18.06 26.51
CA ARG A 157 7.35 19.20 27.37
C ARG A 157 8.54 20.15 27.30
N SER A 158 8.30 21.30 26.71
CA SER A 158 9.20 22.44 26.57
C SER A 158 9.98 22.76 27.85
N SER A 159 11.30 22.78 27.78
CA SER A 159 12.13 23.56 28.71
C SER A 159 12.71 24.75 27.94
N SER A 160 11.98 25.86 27.99
CA SER A 160 12.48 27.24 27.93
C SER A 160 13.91 27.43 27.39
N LEU A 161 14.04 27.62 26.07
CA LEU A 161 15.16 28.38 25.51
C LEU A 161 15.02 29.82 26.01
N LYS A 162 15.64 30.15 27.15
CA LYS A 162 15.94 31.54 27.49
C LYS A 162 16.70 32.11 26.28
N LYS A 163 16.07 33.02 25.54
CA LYS A 163 16.74 33.84 24.53
C LYS A 163 17.92 34.53 25.23
N LYS A 164 19.14 34.01 25.07
CA LYS A 164 20.34 34.81 25.35
C LYS A 164 20.38 35.86 24.26
N GLN A 165 20.29 37.13 24.66
CA GLN A 165 20.53 38.26 23.77
C GLN A 165 21.92 38.13 23.13
N PRO A 166 22.11 38.64 21.89
CA PRO A 166 23.36 38.45 21.16
C PRO A 166 24.52 39.14 21.89
N PHE A 167 25.67 38.45 21.95
CA PHE A 167 26.93 39.03 22.42
C PHE A 167 27.29 40.22 21.52
N ARG A 168 27.16 41.44 22.05
CA ARG A 168 27.73 42.65 21.45
C ARG A 168 29.25 42.60 21.68
N VAL A 169 30.02 42.41 20.61
CA VAL A 169 31.48 42.56 20.65
C VAL A 169 31.78 44.05 20.63
N GLU A 170 32.18 44.63 21.75
CA GLU A 170 32.74 45.98 21.78
C GLU A 170 34.21 45.93 21.39
N PHE A 171 34.55 46.52 20.25
CA PHE A 171 35.93 46.77 19.86
C PHE A 171 36.47 47.90 20.74
N LYS A 172 37.47 47.58 21.59
CA LYS A 172 38.24 48.61 22.30
C LYS A 172 39.22 49.24 21.33
N ASP A 173 38.94 50.47 20.90
CA ASP A 173 39.93 51.31 20.24
C ASP A 173 41.09 51.60 21.20
N LYS A 174 42.32 51.29 20.79
CA LYS A 174 43.55 51.65 21.51
C LYS A 174 43.85 53.13 21.27
N PRO A 175 44.08 53.94 22.32
CA PRO A 175 44.55 55.31 22.12
C PRO A 175 46.04 55.34 21.75
N LYS A 176 46.39 56.26 20.86
CA LYS A 176 47.72 56.87 20.75
C LYS A 176 47.64 58.29 21.27
#